data_AF-A0A170TDV7-F1
#
_entry.id   AF-A0A170TDV7-F1
#
_cell.length_a   1.000
_cell.length_b   1.000
_cell.length_c   1.000
_cell.angle_alpha   90.00
_cell.angle_beta   90.00
_cell.angle_gamma   90.00
#
_symmetry.space_group_name_H-M   'P 1'
#
loop_
_entity.id
_entity.type
_entity.pdbx_description
1 polymer ?
#
loop_
_entity_poly.entity_id
_entity_poly.type
_entity_poly.pdbx_seq_one_letter_code
_entity_poly.pdbx_strand_id
1 'polypeptide(L)'
;MDRCHLESGDRLYQGVAGVRPHCYAERFAERWRGVPGHSYGQGFDLRLWESRLDQPAQWRKPRMIFVNSMGDLFHKDIPGGFIDRVFAQMEAVDCHIY
;
A
#
# COMPACT_ATOMS: atom_id res chain seq x y z
N MET A 1 6.78 -6.41 27.33
CA MET A 1 7.51 -7.66 27.04
C MET A 1 7.89 -7.65 25.57
N ASP A 2 9.16 -7.81 25.29
CA ASP A 2 9.75 -7.65 23.96
C ASP A 2 9.38 -8.74 22.96
N ARG A 3 9.19 -8.34 21.70
CA ARG A 3 9.56 -9.18 20.55
C ARG A 3 9.92 -8.28 19.36
N CYS A 4 11.18 -8.39 18.91
CA CYS A 4 11.92 -7.20 18.49
C CYS A 4 12.70 -7.30 17.16
N HIS A 5 12.43 -8.31 16.34
CA HIS A 5 13.04 -8.57 15.04
C HIS A 5 11.98 -9.08 14.04
N LEU A 6 12.13 -8.94 12.71
CA LEU A 6 13.24 -8.31 11.94
C LEU A 6 12.67 -7.05 11.21
N GLU A 7 12.69 -6.73 9.90
CA GLU A 7 13.48 -7.13 8.72
C GLU A 7 13.66 -5.90 7.77
N SER A 8 14.53 -5.97 6.76
CA SER A 8 14.80 -4.96 5.75
C SER A 8 13.88 -5.06 4.51
N GLY A 9 12.72 -4.40 4.53
CA GLY A 9 11.88 -4.29 3.31
C GLY A 9 10.75 -3.24 3.31
N ASP A 10 10.27 -2.84 4.49
CA ASP A 10 8.97 -2.17 4.65
C ASP A 10 8.95 -0.67 4.25
N ARG A 11 9.06 -0.36 2.96
CA ARG A 11 9.03 1.03 2.44
C ARG A 11 7.81 1.45 1.63
N LEU A 12 6.93 0.53 1.22
CA LEU A 12 5.77 0.84 0.37
C LEU A 12 4.51 0.11 0.84
N TYR A 13 3.71 0.79 1.66
CA TYR A 13 2.32 0.42 1.95
C TYR A 13 1.47 0.77 0.72
N GLN A 14 1.31 -0.20 -0.19
CA GLN A 14 0.60 0.02 -1.45
C GLN A 14 -0.84 -0.43 -1.30
N GLY A 15 -1.69 0.42 -0.70
CA GLY A 15 -3.11 0.11 -0.52
C GLY A 15 -3.85 -0.12 -1.84
N VAL A 16 -3.43 0.56 -2.91
CA VAL A 16 -4.00 0.45 -4.26
C VAL A 16 -2.88 0.45 -5.31
N ALA A 17 -2.99 -0.40 -6.33
CA ALA A 17 -2.26 -0.28 -7.59
C ALA A 17 -3.22 0.10 -8.73
N GLY A 18 -2.72 0.81 -9.75
CA GLY A 18 -3.31 0.77 -11.10
C GLY A 18 -4.56 1.60 -11.37
N VAL A 19 -4.44 2.92 -11.61
CA VAL A 19 -5.60 3.80 -11.88
C VAL A 19 -5.39 5.01 -12.82
N ARG A 20 -4.16 5.49 -13.04
CA ARG A 20 -3.90 6.64 -13.94
C ARG A 20 -3.13 6.22 -15.20
N PRO A 21 -3.75 6.20 -16.39
CA PRO A 21 -3.06 5.81 -17.62
C PRO A 21 -1.92 6.78 -17.97
N HIS A 22 -0.93 6.28 -18.70
CA HIS A 22 0.24 6.99 -19.24
C HIS A 22 1.20 7.62 -18.20
N CYS A 23 0.98 7.36 -16.90
CA CYS A 23 1.85 7.84 -15.84
C CYS A 23 3.16 7.04 -15.71
N TYR A 24 4.11 7.52 -14.90
CA TYR A 24 5.34 6.79 -14.60
C TYR A 24 5.07 5.42 -13.94
N ALA A 25 4.10 5.36 -13.02
CA ALA A 25 3.79 4.15 -12.26
C ALA A 25 3.28 3.01 -13.14
N GLU A 26 2.53 3.33 -14.21
CA GLU A 26 2.11 2.40 -15.26
C GLU A 26 3.33 1.73 -15.92
N ARG A 27 4.20 2.54 -16.54
CA ARG A 27 5.41 2.04 -17.23
C ARG A 27 6.39 1.31 -16.30
N PHE A 28 6.37 1.62 -15.00
CA PHE A 28 7.14 0.87 -14.00
C PHE A 28 6.51 -0.50 -13.72
N ALA A 29 5.20 -0.55 -13.48
CA ALA A 29 4.49 -1.78 -13.11
C ALA A 29 4.41 -2.78 -14.29
N GLU A 30 4.11 -2.30 -15.50
CA GLU A 30 4.00 -3.14 -16.72
C GLU A 30 5.27 -3.95 -17.01
N ARG A 31 6.44 -3.42 -16.66
CA ARG A 31 7.75 -4.11 -16.76
C ARG A 31 7.77 -5.48 -16.09
N TRP A 32 6.93 -5.67 -15.07
CA TRP A 32 6.89 -6.86 -14.24
C TRP A 32 5.66 -7.74 -14.48
N ARG A 33 4.80 -7.39 -15.45
CA ARG A 33 3.61 -8.19 -15.77
C ARG A 33 4.02 -9.60 -16.14
N GLY A 34 3.39 -10.59 -15.50
CA GLY A 34 3.68 -12.01 -15.69
C GLY A 34 4.89 -12.55 -14.89
N VAL A 35 5.64 -11.73 -14.16
CA VAL A 35 6.75 -12.20 -13.31
C VAL A 35 6.20 -12.87 -12.04
N PRO A 36 6.41 -14.18 -11.82
CA PRO A 36 5.85 -14.89 -10.67
C PRO A 36 6.38 -14.33 -9.33
N GLY A 37 5.50 -14.22 -8.34
CA GLY A 37 5.85 -13.76 -7.00
C GLY A 37 6.15 -12.26 -6.84
N HIS A 38 6.22 -11.49 -7.93
CA HIS A 38 6.50 -10.05 -7.84
C HIS A 38 5.24 -9.24 -7.49
N SER A 39 5.38 -8.19 -6.68
CA SER A 39 4.28 -7.29 -6.26
C SER A 39 3.51 -6.63 -7.41
N TYR A 40 4.14 -6.55 -8.59
CA TYR A 40 3.57 -6.01 -9.82
C TYR A 40 3.40 -7.11 -10.90
N GLY A 41 3.25 -8.38 -10.50
CA GLY A 41 2.99 -9.48 -11.44
C GLY A 41 1.70 -9.30 -12.25
N GLN A 42 0.72 -8.57 -11.70
CA GLN A 42 -0.49 -8.12 -12.42
C GLN A 42 -0.30 -6.84 -13.25
N GLY A 43 0.93 -6.36 -13.43
CA GLY A 43 1.17 -5.04 -14.04
C GLY A 43 0.50 -3.91 -13.26
N PHE A 44 -0.05 -2.95 -14.00
CA PHE A 44 -0.77 -1.76 -13.51
C PHE A 44 -2.30 -1.95 -13.45
N ASP A 45 -2.79 -3.18 -13.33
CA ASP A 45 -4.22 -3.45 -13.18
C ASP A 45 -4.73 -2.99 -11.80
N LEU A 46 -5.98 -2.49 -11.74
CA LEU A 46 -6.58 -2.01 -10.49
C LEU A 46 -6.64 -3.14 -9.46
N ARG A 47 -5.93 -2.96 -8.34
CA ARG A 47 -5.88 -3.93 -7.24
C ARG A 47 -5.87 -3.24 -5.89
N LEU A 48 -6.88 -3.54 -5.07
CA LEU A 48 -6.90 -3.24 -3.64
C LEU A 48 -6.02 -4.25 -2.89
N TRP A 49 -5.44 -3.83 -1.77
CA TRP A 49 -4.57 -4.63 -0.93
C TRP A 49 -4.99 -4.55 0.54
N GLU A 50 -6.19 -5.01 0.86
CA GLU A 50 -6.78 -5.01 2.20
C GLU A 50 -5.84 -5.55 3.28
N SER A 51 -5.15 -6.68 3.01
CA SER A 51 -4.22 -7.29 3.96
C SER A 51 -2.94 -6.48 4.23
N ARG A 52 -2.72 -5.37 3.53
CA ARG A 52 -1.68 -4.40 3.87
C ARG A 52 -2.15 -3.38 4.91
N LEU A 53 -3.47 -3.15 5.05
CA LEU A 53 -4.01 -2.18 5.99
C LEU A 53 -3.62 -2.52 7.43
N ASP A 54 -3.57 -3.80 7.80
CA ASP A 54 -3.20 -4.25 9.15
C ASP A 54 -1.70 -4.16 9.48
N GLN A 55 -0.83 -3.86 8.50
CA GLN A 55 0.63 -3.87 8.71
C GLN A 55 1.15 -2.83 9.72
N PRO A 56 0.66 -1.58 9.78
CA PRO A 56 1.13 -0.59 10.75
C PRO A 56 0.89 -1.04 12.20
N ALA A 57 -0.25 -1.68 12.48
CA ALA A 57 -0.56 -2.25 13.79
C ALA A 57 0.38 -3.40 14.20
N GLN A 58 1.10 -4.00 13.25
CA GLN A 58 2.06 -5.08 13.47
C GLN A 58 3.51 -4.55 13.65
N TRP A 59 3.76 -3.26 13.46
CA TRP A 59 5.11 -2.69 13.58
C TRP A 59 5.44 -2.28 15.02
N ARG A 60 6.57 -2.78 15.54
CA ARG A 60 7.08 -2.42 16.87
C ARG A 60 7.53 -0.96 17.00
N LYS A 61 7.92 -0.32 15.89
CA LYS A 61 8.44 1.05 15.88
C LYS A 61 7.61 1.90 14.89
N PRO A 62 7.29 3.16 15.23
CA PRO A 62 6.69 4.08 14.28
C PRO A 62 7.61 4.28 13.06
N ARG A 63 6.99 4.46 11.90
CA ARG A 63 7.64 4.46 10.58
C ARG A 63 6.92 5.47 9.68
N MET A 64 7.68 6.36 9.05
CA MET A 64 7.15 7.18 7.96
C MET A 64 6.85 6.28 6.76
N ILE A 65 5.60 6.26 6.33
CA ILE A 65 5.11 5.45 5.20
C ILE A 65 4.26 6.28 4.24
N PHE A 66 4.18 5.81 3.00
CA PHE A 66 3.22 6.34 2.02
C PHE A 66 1.96 5.48 2.04
N VAL A 67 0.80 6.08 2.34
CA VAL A 67 -0.52 5.41 2.31
C VAL A 67 -0.89 4.94 0.88
N ASN A 68 -0.43 5.68 -0.13
CA ASN A 68 -0.45 5.30 -1.52
C ASN A 68 0.81 5.84 -2.21
N SER A 69 1.38 5.08 -3.15
CA SER A 69 2.65 5.41 -3.83
C SER A 69 2.65 5.14 -5.33
N MET A 70 1.71 4.33 -5.84
CA MET A 70 1.69 3.82 -7.23
C MET A 70 0.27 3.76 -7.80
N GLY A 71 -0.63 4.56 -7.23
CA GLY A 71 -2.01 4.71 -7.66
C GLY A 71 -2.57 6.05 -7.19
N ASP A 72 -3.88 6.14 -7.11
CA ASP A 72 -4.65 7.29 -6.66
C ASP A 72 -5.71 6.73 -5.70
N LEU A 73 -5.87 7.31 -4.49
CA LEU A 73 -6.77 6.76 -3.46
C LEU A 73 -8.24 7.15 -3.70
N PHE A 74 -8.47 8.23 -4.46
CA PHE A 74 -9.80 8.81 -4.69
C PHE A 74 -10.30 8.58 -6.12
N HIS A 75 -9.74 7.58 -6.80
CA HIS A 75 -10.16 7.19 -8.13
C HIS A 75 -11.58 6.58 -8.12
N LYS A 76 -12.38 6.90 -9.16
CA LYS A 76 -13.79 6.56 -9.29
C LYS A 76 -14.17 5.07 -9.13
N ASP A 77 -13.22 4.16 -9.39
CA ASP A 77 -13.45 2.71 -9.34
C ASP A 77 -13.02 2.09 -7.98
N ILE A 78 -12.63 2.91 -6.99
CA ILE A 78 -12.34 2.48 -5.62
C ILE A 78 -13.60 2.63 -4.76
N PRO A 79 -14.04 1.59 -4.03
CA PRO A 79 -15.19 1.71 -3.12
C PRO A 79 -14.92 2.70 -1.98
N GLY A 80 -15.89 3.57 -1.66
CA GLY A 80 -15.80 4.50 -0.52
C GLY A 80 -15.45 3.78 0.80
N GLY A 81 -16.10 2.63 1.05
CA GLY A 81 -15.80 1.77 2.20
C GLY A 81 -14.40 1.13 2.22
N PHE A 82 -13.56 1.29 1.19
CA PHE A 82 -12.11 1.04 1.29
C PHE A 82 -11.36 2.28 1.79
N ILE A 83 -11.72 3.47 1.30
CA ILE A 83 -11.20 4.76 1.75
C ILE A 83 -11.51 4.97 3.25
N ASP A 84 -12.73 4.68 3.68
CA ASP A 84 -13.15 4.75 5.09
C ASP A 84 -12.29 3.84 5.98
N ARG A 85 -11.99 2.61 5.51
CA ARG A 85 -11.11 1.67 6.21
C ARG A 85 -9.65 2.15 6.27
N VAL A 86 -9.16 2.84 5.25
CA VAL A 86 -7.82 3.46 5.27
C VAL A 86 -7.75 4.53 6.37
N PHE A 87 -8.74 5.43 6.45
CA PHE A 87 -8.75 6.47 7.48
C PHE A 87 -8.98 5.93 8.89
N ALA A 88 -9.92 5.00 9.08
CA ALA A 88 -10.13 4.35 10.38
C ALA A 88 -8.88 3.62 10.87
N GLN A 89 -8.10 3.03 9.97
CA GLN A 89 -6.84 2.36 10.32
C GLN A 89 -5.70 3.35 10.62
N MET A 90 -5.68 4.52 9.98
CA MET A 90 -4.77 5.60 10.36
C MET A 90 -5.11 6.14 11.76
N GLU A 91 -6.39 6.32 12.08
CA GLU A 91 -6.85 6.75 13.41
C GLU A 91 -6.59 5.69 14.49
N ALA A 92 -6.77 4.41 14.19
CA ALA A 92 -6.57 3.31 15.14
C ALA A 92 -5.09 3.01 15.45
N VAL A 93 -4.15 3.35 14.57
CA VAL A 93 -2.72 3.08 14.76
C VAL A 93 -1.96 4.39 14.99
N ASP A 94 -1.96 4.85 16.25
CA ASP A 94 -1.20 6.03 16.64
C ASP A 94 0.31 5.76 16.67
N CYS A 95 0.92 5.85 15.49
CA CYS A 95 2.35 5.74 15.23
C CYS A 95 2.85 6.93 14.40
N HIS A 96 2.15 8.06 14.49
CA HIS A 96 2.47 9.28 13.78
C HIS A 96 3.75 9.93 14.35
N ILE A 97 4.47 10.62 13.47
CA ILE A 97 5.60 11.48 13.82
C ILE A 97 5.24 12.87 13.30
N TYR A 98 5.22 13.85 14.22
CA TYR A 98 4.86 15.25 13.99
C TYR A 98 6.11 16.13 14.11
#